data_AF-A0A5C0ZI89-F1
#
_entry.id   AF-A0A5C0ZI89-F1
#
_cell.length_a   1.000
_cell.length_b   1.000
_cell.length_c   1.000
_cell.angle_alpha   90.00
_cell.angle_beta   90.00
_cell.angle_gamma   90.00
#
_symmetry.space_group_name_H-M   'P 1'
#
loop_
_entity.id
_entity.type
_entity.pdbx_description
1 polymer ?
#
loop_
_entity_poly.entity_id
_entity_poly.type
_entity_poly.pdbx_seq_one_letter_code
_entity_poly.pdbx_strand_id
1 'polypeptide(L)'
;MKRIFSILLTLNLFFFIKIATAQEAYRKPALEQKDSWSMIMIPDPQNYVKWSRNQPILDLMMAWIEENIDTLNIKMVMCVGDLVEQNDIINRGEDGNQSAERQWEAIARSFGKLDGKVPYITATGNHDYSIDREGKRSSQFNKFFKIDKNWMNRKIIAQNGTNEIGEPTLENSAYEMRSLNGKDYLFLTIEFAPRDTVLTWAKTIANMEQYKNHRIVLMTHAYLNNKDERTTGKPKWFVYEPYSIHNRIQKSPTIELPSANNGKHIWEKLVQPASNIELVLCGHISGEGYRADKNDAGKKVHQMLFDAQSMGGGHRNGNGGDGWLRILEFFPDNKTVKVKTFSPFFAASPTTQQFAWKTDSRNEFIIEFD
;
A
#
# COMPACT_ATOMS: atom_id res chain seq x y z
N MET A 1 62.32 -18.31 64.49
CA MET A 1 61.96 -18.10 63.07
C MET A 1 60.46 -18.24 62.93
N LYS A 2 59.77 -17.15 62.54
CA LYS A 2 58.31 -17.02 62.49
C LYS A 2 57.74 -17.82 61.31
N ARG A 3 56.71 -18.65 61.55
CA ARG A 3 55.94 -19.35 60.51
C ARG A 3 54.80 -18.45 60.03
N ILE A 4 54.72 -18.29 58.71
CA ILE A 4 53.76 -17.44 57.99
C ILE A 4 52.46 -18.24 57.76
N PHE A 5 51.31 -17.69 58.19
CA PHE A 5 49.98 -18.13 57.77
C PHE A 5 49.67 -17.51 56.40
N SER A 6 49.34 -18.33 55.40
CA SER A 6 48.74 -17.87 54.14
C SER A 6 47.27 -18.25 54.11
N ILE A 7 46.44 -17.24 53.86
CA ILE A 7 44.98 -17.28 53.80
C ILE A 7 44.55 -17.85 52.44
N LEU A 8 43.68 -18.86 52.45
CA LEU A 8 43.02 -19.38 51.25
C LEU A 8 41.87 -18.43 50.88
N LEU A 9 41.93 -17.82 49.69
CA LEU A 9 40.83 -17.04 49.11
C LEU A 9 40.15 -17.88 48.03
N THR A 10 38.95 -18.39 48.31
CA THR A 10 38.10 -19.10 47.36
C THR A 10 37.32 -18.10 46.50
N LEU A 11 37.71 -17.96 45.22
CA LEU A 11 36.96 -17.19 44.23
C LEU A 11 35.71 -17.98 43.79
N ASN A 12 34.52 -17.47 44.11
CA ASN A 12 33.25 -17.93 43.52
C ASN A 12 33.04 -17.24 42.17
N LEU A 13 33.16 -18.00 41.08
CA LEU A 13 32.91 -17.53 39.72
C LEU A 13 31.39 -17.61 39.44
N PHE A 14 30.69 -16.48 39.47
CA PHE A 14 29.31 -16.38 38.99
C PHE A 14 29.29 -16.46 37.45
N PHE A 15 28.81 -17.57 36.90
CA PHE A 15 28.49 -17.69 35.48
C PHE A 15 27.22 -16.88 35.17
N PHE A 16 27.39 -15.73 34.53
CA PHE A 16 26.29 -15.04 33.85
C PHE A 16 25.96 -15.82 32.58
N ILE A 17 24.86 -16.59 32.59
CA ILE A 17 24.26 -17.13 31.38
C ILE A 17 23.68 -15.93 30.60
N LYS A 18 24.41 -15.48 29.58
CA LYS A 18 23.81 -14.64 28.54
C LYS A 18 22.80 -15.51 27.81
N ILE A 19 21.51 -15.25 28.04
CA ILE A 19 20.46 -15.74 27.15
C ILE A 19 20.69 -15.00 25.83
N ALA A 20 21.42 -15.64 24.93
CA ALA A 20 21.41 -15.24 23.53
C ALA A 20 19.98 -15.45 23.07
N THR A 21 19.27 -14.35 22.78
CA THR A 21 18.06 -14.42 21.96
C THR A 21 18.49 -15.06 20.65
N ALA A 22 18.16 -16.34 20.47
CA ALA A 22 18.37 -17.00 19.19
C ALA A 22 17.62 -16.17 18.15
N GLN A 23 18.35 -15.56 17.23
CA GLN A 23 17.78 -14.86 16.10
C GLN A 23 16.95 -15.91 15.34
N GLU A 24 15.64 -15.68 15.20
CA GLU A 24 14.77 -16.64 14.52
C GLU A 24 15.34 -16.98 13.15
N ALA A 25 15.45 -18.27 12.85
CA ALA A 25 15.92 -18.71 11.55
C ALA A 25 15.00 -18.17 10.47
N TYR A 26 15.57 -17.53 9.45
CA TYR A 26 14.80 -17.04 8.32
C TYR A 26 13.95 -18.15 7.72
N ARG A 27 12.66 -17.86 7.53
CA ARG A 27 11.71 -18.71 6.84
C ARG A 27 11.26 -18.03 5.57
N LYS A 28 11.39 -18.69 4.42
CA LYS A 28 10.80 -18.21 3.17
C LYS A 28 9.27 -18.11 3.32
N PRO A 29 8.62 -17.06 2.78
CA PRO A 29 7.17 -16.97 2.77
C PRO A 29 6.52 -18.23 2.20
N ALA A 30 5.50 -18.73 2.89
CA ALA A 30 4.68 -19.86 2.49
C ALA A 30 3.25 -19.66 3.02
N LEU A 31 2.29 -20.29 2.34
CA LEU A 31 0.91 -20.38 2.83
C LEU A 31 0.87 -21.19 4.14
N GLU A 32 0.06 -20.72 5.09
CA GLU A 32 -0.23 -21.42 6.34
C GLU A 32 -1.31 -22.49 6.15
N GLN A 33 -2.29 -22.21 5.29
CA GLN A 33 -3.33 -23.19 4.95
C GLN A 33 -3.19 -23.62 3.50
N LYS A 34 -3.31 -24.94 3.29
CA LYS A 34 -3.44 -25.50 1.95
C LYS A 34 -4.74 -24.94 1.33
N ASP A 35 -4.68 -24.64 0.03
CA ASP A 35 -5.79 -24.06 -0.74
C ASP A 35 -6.13 -22.59 -0.36
N SER A 36 -5.36 -21.93 0.50
CA SER A 36 -5.37 -20.47 0.61
C SER A 36 -5.03 -19.81 -0.73
N TRP A 37 -5.54 -18.60 -0.94
CA TRP A 37 -5.01 -17.67 -1.94
C TRP A 37 -4.48 -16.42 -1.26
N SER A 38 -3.62 -15.66 -1.94
CA SER A 38 -3.07 -14.44 -1.35
C SER A 38 -3.24 -13.21 -2.23
N MET A 39 -3.23 -12.06 -1.56
CA MET A 39 -3.11 -10.74 -2.16
C MET A 39 -1.87 -10.04 -1.61
N ILE A 40 -1.12 -9.40 -2.48
CA ILE A 40 0.03 -8.58 -2.08
C ILE A 40 -0.39 -7.11 -2.02
N MET A 41 -0.16 -6.46 -0.90
CA MET A 41 -0.34 -5.02 -0.75
C MET A 41 1.03 -4.33 -0.81
N ILE A 42 1.16 -3.42 -1.77
CA ILE A 42 2.35 -2.60 -2.01
C ILE A 42 2.12 -1.21 -1.42
N PRO A 43 3.01 -0.73 -0.53
CA PRO A 43 2.89 0.60 0.06
C PRO A 43 3.28 1.69 -0.96
N ASP A 44 3.15 2.95 -0.55
CA ASP A 44 3.60 4.14 -1.28
C ASP A 44 5.02 3.99 -1.88
N PRO A 45 5.17 3.97 -3.22
CA PRO A 45 6.45 3.79 -3.86
C PRO A 45 7.18 5.10 -4.23
N GLN A 46 6.62 6.29 -3.96
CA GLN A 46 7.17 7.57 -4.44
C GLN A 46 8.68 7.74 -4.17
N ASN A 47 9.15 7.28 -3.01
CA ASN A 47 10.55 7.39 -2.60
C ASN A 47 11.47 6.36 -3.27
N TYR A 48 10.95 5.27 -3.85
CA TYR A 48 11.72 4.40 -4.73
C TYR A 48 11.94 5.06 -6.09
N VAL A 49 10.92 5.70 -6.65
CA VAL A 49 10.97 6.14 -8.06
C VAL A 49 11.64 7.49 -8.25
N LYS A 50 11.54 8.40 -7.28
CA LYS A 50 12.18 9.73 -7.35
C LYS A 50 13.71 9.68 -7.24
N TRP A 51 14.26 8.56 -6.76
CA TRP A 51 15.69 8.32 -6.63
C TRP A 51 16.13 7.15 -7.51
N SER A 52 16.95 7.41 -8.54
CA SER A 52 17.46 6.35 -9.43
C SER A 52 18.15 5.19 -8.70
N ARG A 53 18.83 5.49 -7.58
CA ARG A 53 19.49 4.49 -6.73
C ARG A 53 18.51 3.54 -6.02
N ASN A 54 17.26 3.95 -5.81
CA ASN A 54 16.25 3.18 -5.08
C ASN A 54 15.33 2.38 -6.02
N GLN A 55 15.19 2.77 -7.29
CA GLN A 55 14.36 2.06 -8.28
C GLN A 55 14.61 0.54 -8.35
N PRO A 56 15.86 0.03 -8.28
CA PRO A 56 16.11 -1.41 -8.28
C PRO A 56 15.46 -2.18 -7.11
N ILE A 57 15.16 -1.51 -5.99
CA ILE A 57 14.49 -2.14 -4.84
C ILE A 57 13.03 -2.43 -5.19
N LEU A 58 12.35 -1.48 -5.85
CA LEU A 58 10.98 -1.70 -6.32
C LEU A 58 10.95 -2.77 -7.42
N ASP A 59 11.94 -2.78 -8.32
CA ASP A 59 12.09 -3.84 -9.32
C ASP A 59 12.27 -5.22 -8.66
N LEU A 60 13.05 -5.29 -7.57
CA LEU A 60 13.22 -6.50 -6.77
C LEU A 60 11.91 -6.94 -6.11
N MET A 61 11.12 -6.02 -5.55
CA MET A 61 9.82 -6.35 -4.98
C MET A 61 8.89 -6.98 -6.03
N MET A 62 8.81 -6.40 -7.23
CA MET A 62 7.96 -6.90 -8.31
C MET A 62 8.47 -8.24 -8.88
N ALA A 63 9.79 -8.42 -9.01
CA ALA A 63 10.37 -9.70 -9.40
C ALA A 63 10.11 -10.79 -8.35
N TRP A 64 10.22 -10.46 -7.06
CA TRP A 64 9.89 -11.39 -5.99
C TRP A 64 8.42 -11.80 -6.01
N ILE A 65 7.50 -10.87 -6.29
CA ILE A 65 6.08 -11.20 -6.46
C ILE A 65 5.92 -12.19 -7.60
N GLU A 66 6.48 -11.91 -8.77
CA GLU A 66 6.46 -12.79 -9.94
C GLU A 66 6.94 -14.22 -9.59
N GLU A 67 8.10 -14.34 -8.94
CA GLU A 67 8.69 -15.64 -8.56
C GLU A 67 7.85 -16.42 -7.54
N ASN A 68 6.94 -15.76 -6.84
CA ASN A 68 6.13 -16.37 -5.78
C ASN A 68 4.62 -16.39 -6.12
N ILE A 69 4.22 -16.08 -7.36
CA ILE A 69 2.82 -16.15 -7.80
C ILE A 69 2.25 -17.54 -7.49
N ASP A 70 2.93 -18.61 -7.91
CA ASP A 70 2.40 -19.97 -7.74
C ASP A 70 2.57 -20.47 -6.29
N THR A 71 3.72 -20.21 -5.66
CA THR A 71 4.03 -20.73 -4.31
C THR A 71 3.17 -20.09 -3.21
N LEU A 72 2.76 -18.84 -3.39
CA LEU A 72 1.86 -18.12 -2.49
C LEU A 72 0.43 -18.02 -3.04
N ASN A 73 0.15 -18.65 -4.18
CA ASN A 73 -1.15 -18.57 -4.87
C ASN A 73 -1.65 -17.12 -4.96
N ILE A 74 -0.80 -16.21 -5.44
CA ILE A 74 -1.09 -14.78 -5.52
C ILE A 74 -2.14 -14.55 -6.60
N LYS A 75 -3.29 -13.99 -6.23
CA LYS A 75 -4.40 -13.70 -7.15
C LYS A 75 -4.55 -12.23 -7.49
N MET A 76 -3.99 -11.34 -6.66
CA MET A 76 -4.12 -9.90 -6.82
C MET A 76 -2.93 -9.18 -6.19
N VAL A 77 -2.49 -8.10 -6.82
CA VAL A 77 -1.56 -7.12 -6.22
C VAL A 77 -2.26 -5.77 -6.13
N MET A 78 -2.20 -5.10 -4.97
CA MET A 78 -2.84 -3.80 -4.76
C MET A 78 -1.83 -2.79 -4.24
N CYS A 79 -1.72 -1.63 -4.88
CA CYS A 79 -0.82 -0.54 -4.48
C CYS A 79 -1.61 0.70 -4.07
N VAL A 80 -1.28 1.25 -2.90
CA VAL A 80 -2.08 2.30 -2.24
C VAL A 80 -1.90 3.72 -2.78
N GLY A 81 -1.14 3.91 -3.86
CA GLY A 81 -0.97 5.21 -4.54
C GLY A 81 0.34 5.91 -4.19
N ASP A 82 0.43 7.20 -4.53
CA ASP A 82 1.67 7.99 -4.59
C ASP A 82 2.74 7.23 -5.39
N LEU A 83 2.33 6.88 -6.61
CA LEU A 83 3.13 6.18 -7.61
C LEU A 83 4.38 6.97 -8.01
N VAL A 84 4.30 8.30 -7.94
CA VAL A 84 5.41 9.24 -8.17
C VAL A 84 5.46 10.29 -7.05
N GLU A 85 6.57 11.01 -6.93
CA GLU A 85 6.65 12.22 -6.08
C GLU A 85 6.14 13.46 -6.83
N GLN A 86 6.22 13.46 -8.16
CA GLN A 86 5.89 14.61 -8.99
C GLN A 86 5.17 14.15 -10.24
N ASN A 87 3.94 14.66 -10.44
CA ASN A 87 3.09 14.28 -11.55
C ASN A 87 3.60 14.77 -12.92
N ASP A 88 3.79 16.09 -13.12
CA ASP A 88 4.08 16.66 -14.45
C ASP A 88 5.03 17.86 -14.45
N ILE A 89 5.81 18.03 -13.38
CA ILE A 89 6.81 19.10 -13.29
C ILE A 89 7.85 18.97 -14.42
N ILE A 90 8.00 20.03 -15.21
CA ILE A 90 8.90 20.08 -16.39
C ILE A 90 10.37 20.35 -16.01
N ASN A 91 10.61 20.98 -14.87
CA ASN A 91 11.96 21.28 -14.39
C ASN A 91 12.74 19.99 -14.05
N ARG A 92 14.03 20.12 -13.70
CA ARG A 92 14.94 18.98 -13.43
C ARG A 92 14.52 18.08 -12.24
N GLY A 93 13.41 18.38 -11.57
CA GLY A 93 12.91 17.76 -10.35
C GLY A 93 13.04 18.68 -9.13
N GLU A 94 12.14 18.56 -8.15
CA GLU A 94 12.15 19.36 -6.89
C GLU A 94 12.51 18.54 -5.63
N ASP A 95 12.25 17.23 -5.65
CA ASP A 95 12.59 16.28 -4.58
C ASP A 95 12.92 14.92 -5.22
N GLY A 96 14.19 14.55 -5.23
CA GLY A 96 14.71 13.41 -6.01
C GLY A 96 15.67 13.82 -7.12
N ASN A 97 16.24 12.83 -7.81
CA ASN A 97 17.14 13.03 -8.95
C ASN A 97 16.52 12.58 -10.28
N GLN A 98 15.21 12.38 -10.33
CA GLN A 98 14.44 11.98 -11.50
C GLN A 98 13.38 13.04 -11.82
N SER A 99 13.27 13.42 -13.09
CA SER A 99 12.16 14.24 -13.60
C SER A 99 10.82 13.50 -13.49
N ALA A 100 9.70 14.22 -13.46
CA ALA A 100 8.35 13.63 -13.37
C ALA A 100 8.10 12.49 -14.38
N GLU A 101 8.38 12.72 -15.67
CA GLU A 101 8.24 11.69 -16.72
C GLU A 101 9.06 10.42 -16.42
N ARG A 102 10.30 10.57 -15.93
CA ARG A 102 11.18 9.43 -15.60
C ARG A 102 10.69 8.66 -14.39
N GLN A 103 10.03 9.31 -13.43
CA GLN A 103 9.39 8.64 -12.30
C GLN A 103 8.21 7.79 -12.78
N TRP A 104 7.36 8.35 -13.65
CA TRP A 104 6.25 7.61 -14.26
C TRP A 104 6.72 6.44 -15.14
N GLU A 105 7.77 6.63 -15.93
CA GLU A 105 8.40 5.54 -16.68
C GLU A 105 8.94 4.46 -15.74
N ALA A 106 9.58 4.84 -14.63
CA ALA A 106 10.14 3.89 -13.67
C ALA A 106 9.05 3.05 -13.01
N ILE A 107 8.02 3.67 -12.44
CA ILE A 107 6.92 2.94 -11.80
C ILE A 107 6.21 2.01 -12.80
N ALA A 108 5.96 2.48 -14.02
CA ALA A 108 5.30 1.70 -15.05
C ALA A 108 6.16 0.52 -15.53
N ARG A 109 7.49 0.68 -15.62
CA ARG A 109 8.42 -0.42 -15.93
C ARG A 109 8.46 -1.47 -14.82
N SER A 110 8.50 -1.05 -13.55
CA SER A 110 8.54 -1.98 -12.42
C SER A 110 7.27 -2.82 -12.33
N PHE A 111 6.08 -2.20 -12.41
CA PHE A 111 4.81 -2.92 -12.44
C PHE A 111 4.65 -3.78 -13.70
N GLY A 112 5.22 -3.36 -14.84
CA GLY A 112 5.19 -4.13 -16.07
C GLY A 112 5.84 -5.52 -15.99
N LYS A 113 6.61 -5.81 -14.95
CA LYS A 113 7.08 -7.18 -14.67
C LYS A 113 5.94 -8.16 -14.40
N LEU A 114 4.80 -7.66 -13.91
CA LEU A 114 3.61 -8.45 -13.60
C LEU A 114 2.63 -8.55 -14.78
N ASP A 115 2.87 -7.82 -15.87
CA ASP A 115 2.01 -7.81 -17.06
C ASP A 115 1.83 -9.23 -17.59
N GLY A 116 0.57 -9.67 -17.65
CA GLY A 116 0.19 -10.99 -18.15
C GLY A 116 0.45 -12.17 -17.20
N LYS A 117 0.86 -11.89 -15.95
CA LYS A 117 1.19 -12.92 -14.95
C LYS A 117 0.21 -12.90 -13.78
N VAL A 118 -0.07 -11.72 -13.22
CA VAL A 118 -1.05 -11.52 -12.13
C VAL A 118 -1.75 -10.18 -12.30
N PRO A 119 -3.05 -10.05 -11.98
CA PRO A 119 -3.70 -8.75 -11.95
C PRO A 119 -3.08 -7.84 -10.89
N TYR A 120 -2.94 -6.55 -11.21
CA TYR A 120 -2.53 -5.54 -10.24
C TYR A 120 -3.38 -4.27 -10.32
N ILE A 121 -3.74 -3.67 -9.19
CA ILE A 121 -4.54 -2.45 -9.12
C ILE A 121 -3.77 -1.40 -8.33
N THR A 122 -3.85 -0.15 -8.74
CA THR A 122 -3.19 0.98 -8.07
C THR A 122 -4.24 2.04 -7.77
N ALA A 123 -4.26 2.57 -6.55
CA ALA A 123 -4.88 3.87 -6.29
C ALA A 123 -3.96 4.98 -6.81
N THR A 124 -4.51 6.20 -6.94
CA THR A 124 -3.70 7.41 -7.06
C THR A 124 -3.60 8.10 -5.71
N GLY A 125 -2.41 8.63 -5.41
CA GLY A 125 -2.15 9.48 -4.26
C GLY A 125 -2.11 10.96 -4.59
N ASN A 126 -1.85 11.81 -3.60
CA ASN A 126 -1.75 13.27 -3.78
C ASN A 126 -0.61 13.70 -4.71
N HIS A 127 0.52 12.99 -4.71
CA HIS A 127 1.67 13.29 -5.55
C HIS A 127 1.48 12.86 -7.01
N ASP A 128 0.50 11.98 -7.26
CA ASP A 128 0.10 11.57 -8.61
C ASP A 128 -0.74 12.64 -9.33
N TYR A 129 -1.08 13.74 -8.66
CA TYR A 129 -1.83 14.85 -9.22
C TYR A 129 -1.05 16.16 -9.22
N SER A 130 -1.31 16.95 -10.26
CA SER A 130 -1.13 18.40 -10.24
C SER A 130 -2.49 19.08 -10.08
N ILE A 131 -2.52 20.17 -9.31
CA ILE A 131 -3.73 20.98 -9.12
C ILE A 131 -3.56 22.39 -9.69
N ASP A 132 -4.64 22.97 -10.20
CA ASP A 132 -4.72 24.40 -10.50
C ASP A 132 -5.15 25.21 -9.26
N ARG A 133 -5.33 26.53 -9.44
CA ARG A 133 -5.69 27.46 -8.34
C ARG A 133 -7.11 27.23 -7.84
N GLU A 134 -7.96 26.62 -8.66
CA GLU A 134 -9.32 26.24 -8.36
C GLU A 134 -9.40 24.86 -7.69
N GLY A 135 -8.27 24.15 -7.60
CA GLY A 135 -8.16 22.82 -7.01
C GLY A 135 -8.55 21.69 -7.96
N LYS A 136 -8.69 21.97 -9.27
CA LYS A 136 -8.94 20.95 -10.28
C LYS A 136 -7.69 20.12 -10.49
N ARG A 137 -7.86 18.80 -10.49
CA ARG A 137 -6.80 17.81 -10.56
C ARG A 137 -6.53 17.38 -12.00
N SER A 138 -5.26 17.11 -12.29
CA SER A 138 -4.79 16.48 -13.53
C SER A 138 -3.72 15.45 -13.19
N SER A 139 -3.67 14.34 -13.90
CA SER A 139 -2.70 13.27 -13.68
C SER A 139 -2.19 12.70 -15.00
N GLN A 140 -0.93 12.29 -15.03
CA GLN A 140 -0.36 11.49 -16.10
C GLN A 140 -0.72 10.00 -15.97
N PHE A 141 -1.44 9.58 -14.93
CA PHE A 141 -1.76 8.17 -14.65
C PHE A 141 -2.25 7.40 -15.89
N ASN A 142 -3.26 7.91 -16.60
CA ASN A 142 -3.84 7.29 -17.81
C ASN A 142 -2.83 7.11 -18.97
N LYS A 143 -1.75 7.88 -19.00
CA LYS A 143 -0.67 7.74 -19.98
C LYS A 143 0.18 6.49 -19.70
N PHE A 144 0.39 6.14 -18.44
CA PHE A 144 1.33 5.11 -18.00
C PHE A 144 0.68 3.80 -17.57
N PHE A 145 -0.52 3.87 -17.00
CA PHE A 145 -1.33 2.73 -16.54
C PHE A 145 -2.56 2.59 -17.43
N LYS A 146 -2.44 1.72 -18.43
CA LYS A 146 -3.50 1.44 -19.40
C LYS A 146 -3.99 0.02 -19.21
N ILE A 147 -5.30 -0.19 -19.39
CA ILE A 147 -5.92 -1.51 -19.22
C ILE A 147 -5.31 -2.57 -20.16
N ASP A 148 -4.83 -2.15 -21.34
CA ASP A 148 -4.22 -3.03 -22.33
C ASP A 148 -2.78 -3.45 -22.03
N LYS A 149 -2.11 -2.86 -21.02
CA LYS A 149 -0.76 -3.30 -20.63
C LYS A 149 -0.78 -4.66 -19.95
N ASN A 150 -1.74 -4.88 -19.05
CA ASN A 150 -1.91 -6.14 -18.34
C ASN A 150 -3.20 -6.84 -18.75
N TRP A 151 -3.10 -7.85 -19.61
CA TRP A 151 -4.28 -8.62 -20.02
C TRP A 151 -4.97 -9.35 -18.87
N MET A 152 -4.28 -9.62 -17.75
CA MET A 152 -4.90 -10.16 -16.54
C MET A 152 -5.91 -9.18 -15.94
N ASN A 153 -5.58 -7.89 -15.85
CA ASN A 153 -6.52 -6.85 -15.46
C ASN A 153 -7.70 -6.75 -16.42
N ARG A 154 -7.42 -6.76 -17.73
CA ARG A 154 -8.44 -6.65 -18.77
C ARG A 154 -9.49 -7.78 -18.70
N LYS A 155 -9.09 -8.97 -18.25
CA LYS A 155 -10.03 -10.11 -18.07
C LYS A 155 -11.01 -9.91 -16.91
N ILE A 156 -10.65 -9.10 -15.92
CA ILE A 156 -11.40 -8.99 -14.67
C ILE A 156 -11.97 -7.60 -14.42
N ILE A 157 -11.60 -6.58 -15.20
CA ILE A 157 -12.23 -5.25 -15.08
C ILE A 157 -13.73 -5.36 -15.37
N ALA A 158 -14.53 -4.84 -14.45
CA ALA A 158 -15.99 -4.94 -14.51
C ALA A 158 -16.65 -3.57 -14.66
N GLN A 159 -16.10 -2.53 -14.01
CA GLN A 159 -16.64 -1.17 -14.04
C GLN A 159 -15.49 -0.16 -14.03
N ASN A 160 -15.72 1.03 -14.61
CA ASN A 160 -14.84 2.19 -14.46
C ASN A 160 -15.66 3.47 -14.23
N GLY A 161 -15.05 4.41 -13.52
CA GLY A 161 -15.51 5.78 -13.39
C GLY A 161 -14.73 6.70 -14.33
N THR A 162 -14.77 8.00 -14.03
CA THR A 162 -14.05 9.05 -14.76
C THR A 162 -13.13 9.86 -13.85
N ASN A 163 -12.07 10.43 -14.41
CA ASN A 163 -11.19 11.37 -13.71
C ASN A 163 -11.83 12.78 -13.61
N GLU A 164 -11.06 13.78 -13.14
CA GLU A 164 -11.51 15.17 -12.97
C GLU A 164 -12.05 15.82 -14.25
N ILE A 165 -11.48 15.46 -15.40
CA ILE A 165 -11.83 16.03 -16.71
C ILE A 165 -12.85 15.19 -17.48
N GLY A 166 -13.40 14.13 -16.87
CA GLY A 166 -14.46 13.31 -17.45
C GLY A 166 -13.97 12.16 -18.33
N GLU A 167 -12.68 11.86 -18.35
CA GLU A 167 -12.15 10.73 -19.10
C GLU A 167 -12.30 9.41 -18.32
N PRO A 168 -12.66 8.29 -18.97
CA PRO A 168 -12.56 6.97 -18.39
C PRO A 168 -11.16 6.71 -17.81
N THR A 169 -11.09 6.11 -16.63
CA THR A 169 -9.82 5.94 -15.91
C THR A 169 -9.79 4.67 -15.08
N LEU A 170 -8.58 4.14 -14.82
CA LEU A 170 -8.38 3.07 -13.83
C LEU A 170 -8.18 3.61 -12.42
N GLU A 171 -8.00 4.92 -12.24
CA GLU A 171 -7.94 5.59 -10.92
C GLU A 171 -9.18 5.27 -10.08
N ASN A 172 -10.32 5.16 -10.76
CA ASN A 172 -11.63 4.85 -10.23
C ASN A 172 -12.18 3.65 -10.99
N SER A 173 -11.96 2.43 -10.51
CA SER A 173 -12.35 1.21 -11.23
C SER A 173 -12.67 0.04 -10.31
N ALA A 174 -13.46 -0.91 -10.81
CA ALA A 174 -13.85 -2.12 -10.09
C ALA A 174 -13.50 -3.36 -10.91
N TYR A 175 -12.93 -4.37 -10.26
CA TYR A 175 -12.49 -5.62 -10.87
C TYR A 175 -13.15 -6.81 -10.17
N GLU A 176 -13.80 -7.67 -10.93
CA GLU A 176 -14.55 -8.82 -10.43
C GLU A 176 -13.72 -10.11 -10.57
N MET A 177 -13.56 -10.83 -9.46
CA MET A 177 -12.99 -12.18 -9.45
C MET A 177 -13.97 -13.13 -8.78
N ARG A 178 -14.35 -14.18 -9.48
CA ARG A 178 -15.32 -15.15 -8.98
C ARG A 178 -14.67 -16.39 -8.40
N SER A 179 -15.35 -16.99 -7.43
CA SER A 179 -15.03 -18.31 -6.88
C SER A 179 -13.62 -18.43 -6.29
N LEU A 180 -13.08 -17.35 -5.70
CA LEU A 180 -11.87 -17.43 -4.90
C LEU A 180 -12.21 -18.15 -3.58
N ASN A 181 -11.85 -19.43 -3.49
CA ASN A 181 -12.31 -20.36 -2.46
C ASN A 181 -13.85 -20.43 -2.35
N GLY A 182 -14.55 -20.25 -3.47
CA GLY A 182 -16.01 -20.25 -3.52
C GLY A 182 -16.67 -18.92 -3.14
N LYS A 183 -15.89 -17.87 -2.84
CA LYS A 183 -16.40 -16.51 -2.59
C LYS A 183 -16.08 -15.61 -3.78
N ASP A 184 -17.06 -14.79 -4.17
CA ASP A 184 -16.90 -13.77 -5.20
C ASP A 184 -16.38 -12.47 -4.59
N TYR A 185 -15.47 -11.80 -5.28
CA TYR A 185 -14.81 -10.57 -4.86
C TYR A 185 -15.00 -9.46 -5.88
N LEU A 186 -15.17 -8.24 -5.38
CA LEU A 186 -15.05 -7.03 -6.17
C LEU A 186 -13.93 -6.17 -5.56
N PHE A 187 -12.85 -5.97 -6.29
CA PHE A 187 -11.76 -5.08 -5.89
C PHE A 187 -12.05 -3.69 -6.46
N LEU A 188 -12.36 -2.74 -5.58
CA LEU A 188 -12.78 -1.39 -5.93
C LEU A 188 -11.67 -0.40 -5.54
N THR A 189 -11.18 0.38 -6.49
CA THR A 189 -10.24 1.48 -6.23
C THR A 189 -10.90 2.82 -6.49
N ILE A 190 -10.63 3.79 -5.61
CA ILE A 190 -11.04 5.19 -5.78
C ILE A 190 -9.85 6.12 -5.53
N GLU A 191 -9.83 7.22 -6.27
CA GLU A 191 -8.78 8.24 -6.26
C GLU A 191 -8.47 8.82 -4.86
N PHE A 192 -7.29 9.41 -4.69
CA PHE A 192 -6.97 10.24 -3.53
C PHE A 192 -8.01 11.34 -3.30
N ALA A 193 -8.40 11.50 -2.03
CA ALA A 193 -9.36 12.50 -1.59
C ALA A 193 -10.58 12.55 -2.53
N PRO A 194 -11.30 11.41 -2.67
CA PRO A 194 -12.24 11.19 -3.75
C PRO A 194 -13.31 12.25 -3.80
N ARG A 195 -13.67 12.68 -5.01
CA ARG A 195 -14.81 13.58 -5.22
C ARG A 195 -16.11 12.95 -4.75
N ASP A 196 -17.09 13.80 -4.44
CA ASP A 196 -18.47 13.38 -4.24
C ASP A 196 -19.04 12.59 -5.44
N THR A 197 -18.65 12.95 -6.67
CA THR A 197 -19.05 12.20 -7.88
C THR A 197 -18.50 10.78 -7.89
N VAL A 198 -17.25 10.59 -7.47
CA VAL A 198 -16.60 9.27 -7.38
C VAL A 198 -17.19 8.45 -6.24
N LEU A 199 -17.45 9.05 -5.07
CA LEU A 199 -18.12 8.35 -3.97
C LEU A 199 -19.54 7.94 -4.35
N THR A 200 -20.27 8.79 -5.08
CA THR A 200 -21.60 8.45 -5.61
C THR A 200 -21.52 7.28 -6.58
N TRP A 201 -20.59 7.31 -7.53
CA TRP A 201 -20.35 6.20 -8.46
C TRP A 201 -20.02 4.90 -7.71
N ALA A 202 -19.06 4.92 -6.79
CA ALA A 202 -18.65 3.77 -6.00
C ALA A 202 -19.82 3.19 -5.19
N LYS A 203 -20.66 4.06 -4.61
CA LYS A 203 -21.88 3.65 -3.89
C LYS A 203 -22.90 3.01 -4.82
N THR A 204 -23.08 3.54 -6.03
CA THR A 204 -23.93 2.92 -7.04
C THR A 204 -23.42 1.53 -7.40
N ILE A 205 -22.12 1.35 -7.63
CA ILE A 205 -21.52 0.04 -7.91
C ILE A 205 -21.75 -0.93 -6.74
N ALA A 206 -21.42 -0.54 -5.50
CA ALA A 206 -21.57 -1.40 -4.34
C ALA A 206 -23.02 -1.87 -4.11
N ASN A 207 -24.01 -1.06 -4.50
CA ASN A 207 -25.43 -1.36 -4.38
C ASN A 207 -26.03 -2.09 -5.59
N MET A 208 -25.26 -2.41 -6.63
CA MET A 208 -25.78 -3.17 -7.77
C MET A 208 -26.14 -4.59 -7.34
N GLU A 209 -27.30 -5.07 -7.80
CA GLU A 209 -27.82 -6.40 -7.49
C GLU A 209 -26.82 -7.52 -7.83
N GLN A 210 -26.06 -7.37 -8.93
CA GLN A 210 -25.04 -8.33 -9.36
C GLN A 210 -23.86 -8.46 -8.37
N TYR A 211 -23.62 -7.47 -7.51
CA TYR A 211 -22.52 -7.44 -6.54
C TYR A 211 -22.99 -7.60 -5.09
N LYS A 212 -24.28 -7.84 -4.85
CA LYS A 212 -24.86 -7.92 -3.49
C LYS A 212 -24.20 -8.98 -2.59
N ASN A 213 -23.70 -10.05 -3.21
CA ASN A 213 -23.09 -11.20 -2.51
C ASN A 213 -21.56 -11.21 -2.58
N HIS A 214 -20.96 -10.28 -3.33
CA HIS A 214 -19.52 -10.15 -3.42
C HIS A 214 -18.96 -9.63 -2.10
N ARG A 215 -17.73 -10.02 -1.78
CA ARG A 215 -16.92 -9.30 -0.79
C ARG A 215 -16.20 -8.16 -1.51
N ILE A 216 -16.48 -6.93 -1.13
CA ILE A 216 -15.81 -5.76 -1.69
C ILE A 216 -14.57 -5.44 -0.86
N VAL A 217 -13.42 -5.39 -1.53
CA VAL A 217 -12.17 -4.82 -1.02
C VAL A 217 -12.02 -3.43 -1.63
N LEU A 218 -12.16 -2.39 -0.80
CA LEU A 218 -11.99 -1.00 -1.20
C LEU A 218 -10.53 -0.58 -0.99
N MET A 219 -9.96 0.14 -1.96
CA MET A 219 -8.66 0.79 -1.84
C MET A 219 -8.77 2.26 -2.19
N THR A 220 -8.11 3.10 -1.38
CA THR A 220 -7.92 4.53 -1.64
C THR A 220 -6.62 4.97 -0.96
N HIS A 221 -6.08 6.13 -1.31
CA HIS A 221 -4.80 6.56 -0.77
C HIS A 221 -4.88 7.06 0.68
N ALA A 222 -5.68 8.11 0.95
CA ALA A 222 -5.76 8.71 2.28
C ALA A 222 -7.06 8.29 3.01
N TYR A 223 -6.93 7.52 4.10
CA TYR A 223 -8.10 7.06 4.85
C TYR A 223 -7.87 6.91 6.37
N LEU A 224 -6.89 6.11 6.81
CA LEU A 224 -6.50 6.00 8.23
C LEU A 224 -5.16 6.72 8.50
N ASN A 225 -4.87 6.97 9.79
CA ASN A 225 -3.55 7.35 10.28
C ASN A 225 -2.92 6.22 11.13
N ASN A 226 -1.65 6.41 11.53
CA ASN A 226 -0.89 5.46 12.36
C ASN A 226 -1.33 5.37 13.83
N LYS A 227 -2.43 6.06 14.20
CA LYS A 227 -3.10 5.97 15.50
C LYS A 227 -4.45 5.25 15.43
N ASP A 228 -4.73 4.57 14.31
CA ASP A 228 -5.98 3.84 14.07
C ASP A 228 -7.21 4.75 13.93
N GLU A 229 -6.99 6.03 13.62
CA GLU A 229 -8.07 7.00 13.43
C GLU A 229 -8.27 7.28 11.95
N ARG A 230 -9.53 7.47 11.55
CA ARG A 230 -9.83 7.99 10.21
C ARG A 230 -9.31 9.41 10.09
N THR A 231 -8.74 9.73 8.94
CA THR A 231 -8.36 11.10 8.62
C THR A 231 -9.59 12.02 8.65
N THR A 232 -9.41 13.23 9.15
CA THR A 232 -10.45 14.25 9.29
C THR A 232 -9.95 15.58 8.74
N GLY A 233 -10.81 16.60 8.73
CA GLY A 233 -10.48 17.91 8.17
C GLY A 233 -10.61 17.93 6.65
N LYS A 234 -10.47 19.12 6.07
CA LYS A 234 -10.61 19.28 4.62
C LYS A 234 -9.34 18.78 3.92
N PRO A 235 -9.43 17.91 2.90
CA PRO A 235 -8.28 17.56 2.09
C PRO A 235 -7.70 18.82 1.43
N LYS A 236 -6.37 18.95 1.46
CA LYS A 236 -5.65 20.11 0.91
C LYS A 236 -4.45 19.64 0.11
N TRP A 237 -4.08 20.42 -0.90
CA TRP A 237 -2.83 20.22 -1.64
C TRP A 237 -2.25 21.55 -2.11
N PHE A 238 -1.02 21.56 -2.62
CA PHE A 238 -0.36 22.78 -3.09
C PHE A 238 -0.18 22.77 -4.60
N VAL A 239 0.02 23.95 -5.19
CA VAL A 239 0.37 24.13 -6.60
C VAL A 239 1.88 24.34 -6.69
N TYR A 240 2.53 23.73 -7.68
CA TYR A 240 3.90 24.09 -8.05
C TYR A 240 3.90 25.37 -8.88
N GLU A 241 4.65 26.38 -8.45
CA GLU A 241 4.75 27.65 -9.15
C GLU A 241 5.63 27.52 -10.41
N PRO A 242 5.35 28.28 -11.48
CA PRO A 242 6.10 28.21 -12.74
C PRO A 242 7.50 28.86 -12.67
N TYR A 243 7.95 29.25 -11.48
CA TYR A 243 9.24 29.91 -11.26
C TYR A 243 10.05 29.24 -10.15
N SER A 244 11.36 29.42 -10.23
CA SER A 244 12.31 28.90 -9.26
C SER A 244 13.06 30.05 -8.57
N ILE A 245 13.29 29.91 -7.27
CA ILE A 245 14.11 30.82 -6.47
C ILE A 245 15.25 29.99 -5.88
N HIS A 246 16.49 30.41 -6.09
CA HIS A 246 17.70 29.67 -5.66
C HIS A 246 17.69 28.19 -6.10
N ASN A 247 17.32 27.92 -7.36
CA ASN A 247 17.20 26.57 -7.95
C ASN A 247 16.21 25.64 -7.24
N ARG A 248 15.21 26.19 -6.53
CA ARG A 248 14.08 25.44 -5.98
C ARG A 248 12.77 25.96 -6.54
N ILE A 249 11.91 25.07 -7.02
CA ILE A 249 10.55 25.35 -7.45
C ILE A 249 9.73 25.77 -6.24
N GLN A 250 9.02 26.88 -6.37
CA GLN A 250 8.21 27.37 -5.26
C GLN A 250 6.88 26.59 -5.20
N LYS A 251 6.35 26.46 -3.98
CA LYS A 251 5.04 25.86 -3.72
C LYS A 251 4.11 26.94 -3.21
N SER A 252 2.86 26.93 -3.66
CA SER A 252 1.83 27.79 -3.08
C SER A 252 1.53 27.39 -1.63
N PRO A 253 0.86 28.25 -0.85
CA PRO A 253 0.08 27.78 0.30
C PRO A 253 -0.87 26.65 -0.13
N THR A 254 -1.20 25.75 0.80
CA THR A 254 -2.12 24.66 0.51
C THR A 254 -3.54 25.19 0.29
N ILE A 255 -4.20 24.65 -0.73
CA ILE A 255 -5.56 24.98 -1.18
C ILE A 255 -6.47 23.81 -0.79
N GLU A 256 -7.68 24.13 -0.34
CA GLU A 256 -8.72 23.13 -0.07
C GLU A 256 -9.23 22.53 -1.39
N LEU A 257 -9.21 21.20 -1.49
CA LEU A 257 -9.68 20.52 -2.68
C LEU A 257 -11.23 20.55 -2.73
N PRO A 258 -11.84 21.05 -3.81
CA PRO A 258 -13.29 21.16 -3.91
C PRO A 258 -13.94 19.78 -3.94
N SER A 259 -15.05 19.62 -3.21
CA SER A 259 -15.84 18.37 -3.16
C SER A 259 -15.04 17.11 -2.79
N ALA A 260 -13.87 17.27 -2.15
CA ALA A 260 -12.98 16.18 -1.79
C ALA A 260 -13.32 15.58 -0.42
N ASN A 261 -13.11 14.28 -0.28
CA ASN A 261 -13.51 13.52 0.91
C ASN A 261 -12.29 12.95 1.65
N ASN A 262 -12.27 13.14 2.98
CA ASN A 262 -11.29 12.48 3.87
C ASN A 262 -11.78 11.07 4.26
N GLY A 263 -10.98 10.35 5.05
CA GLY A 263 -11.32 9.00 5.53
C GLY A 263 -12.63 8.92 6.30
N LYS A 264 -12.96 9.93 7.12
CA LYS A 264 -14.26 10.00 7.82
C LYS A 264 -15.42 10.13 6.83
N HIS A 265 -15.32 11.00 5.84
CA HIS A 265 -16.37 11.14 4.82
C HIS A 265 -16.50 9.89 3.95
N ILE A 266 -15.40 9.24 3.56
CA ILE A 266 -15.43 7.97 2.82
C ILE A 266 -16.16 6.90 3.64
N TRP A 267 -15.89 6.83 4.95
CA TRP A 267 -16.62 5.94 5.84
C TRP A 267 -18.12 6.23 5.83
N GLU A 268 -18.52 7.46 6.16
CA GLU A 268 -19.93 7.83 6.34
C GLU A 268 -20.74 7.75 5.03
N LYS A 269 -20.14 8.13 3.90
CA LYS A 269 -20.85 8.24 2.62
C LYS A 269 -20.89 6.92 1.84
N LEU A 270 -19.87 6.07 1.97
CA LEU A 270 -19.66 4.86 1.16
C LEU A 270 -19.55 3.58 1.99
N VAL A 271 -18.60 3.50 2.92
CA VAL A 271 -18.26 2.22 3.57
C VAL A 271 -19.33 1.78 4.59
N GLN A 272 -19.72 2.69 5.48
CA GLN A 272 -20.72 2.44 6.51
C GLN A 272 -22.09 2.03 5.93
N PRO A 273 -22.64 2.67 4.88
CA PRO A 273 -23.93 2.25 4.33
C PRO A 273 -23.85 1.00 3.44
N ALA A 274 -22.66 0.55 3.01
CA ALA A 274 -22.52 -0.61 2.13
C ALA A 274 -22.57 -1.92 2.92
N SER A 275 -23.41 -2.87 2.49
CA SER A 275 -23.58 -4.17 3.14
C SER A 275 -22.53 -5.22 2.76
N ASN A 276 -21.68 -4.92 1.78
CA ASN A 276 -20.73 -5.83 1.14
C ASN A 276 -19.29 -5.30 1.10
N ILE A 277 -19.00 -4.09 1.57
CA ILE A 277 -17.62 -3.63 1.81
C ILE A 277 -17.14 -4.20 3.15
N GLU A 278 -16.13 -5.07 3.12
CA GLU A 278 -15.63 -5.78 4.31
C GLU A 278 -14.15 -5.48 4.62
N LEU A 279 -13.41 -4.94 3.63
CA LEU A 279 -12.00 -4.55 3.80
C LEU A 279 -11.72 -3.21 3.09
N VAL A 280 -11.02 -2.30 3.79
CA VAL A 280 -10.52 -1.02 3.26
C VAL A 280 -9.00 -0.98 3.41
N LEU A 281 -8.28 -0.70 2.32
CA LEU A 281 -6.83 -0.57 2.26
C LEU A 281 -6.42 0.87 1.95
N CYS A 282 -5.40 1.39 2.64
CA CYS A 282 -4.89 2.75 2.43
C CYS A 282 -3.40 2.94 2.75
N GLY A 283 -2.88 4.07 2.28
CA GLY A 283 -1.51 4.55 2.45
C GLY A 283 -1.49 6.00 2.97
N HIS A 284 -0.71 6.88 2.33
CA HIS A 284 -0.58 8.32 2.62
C HIS A 284 0.13 8.69 3.94
N ILE A 285 -0.27 8.07 5.05
CA ILE A 285 0.30 8.33 6.37
C ILE A 285 1.32 7.23 6.69
N SER A 286 2.60 7.58 6.74
CA SER A 286 3.64 6.58 6.99
C SER A 286 3.46 5.85 8.33
N GLY A 287 3.58 4.52 8.27
CA GLY A 287 3.44 3.59 9.38
C GLY A 287 2.35 2.55 9.12
N GLU A 288 1.95 1.90 10.20
CA GLU A 288 0.90 0.89 10.22
C GLU A 288 -0.31 1.39 11.04
N GLY A 289 -1.51 1.13 10.55
CA GLY A 289 -2.75 1.41 11.26
C GLY A 289 -3.79 0.34 10.97
N TYR A 290 -4.63 0.05 11.96
CA TYR A 290 -5.68 -0.94 11.85
C TYR A 290 -6.84 -0.62 12.77
N ARG A 291 -8.06 -0.68 12.24
CA ARG A 291 -9.29 -0.66 13.04
C ARG A 291 -10.36 -1.53 12.39
N ALA A 292 -11.35 -1.92 13.19
CA ALA A 292 -12.54 -2.60 12.71
C ALA A 292 -13.79 -1.97 13.34
N ASP A 293 -14.78 -1.67 12.52
CA ASP A 293 -16.05 -1.07 12.96
C ASP A 293 -17.21 -1.78 12.24
N LYS A 294 -18.40 -1.76 12.83
CA LYS A 294 -19.60 -2.29 12.17
C LYS A 294 -20.16 -1.28 11.16
N ASN A 295 -20.56 -1.77 9.99
CA ASN A 295 -21.37 -1.02 9.03
C ASN A 295 -22.86 -1.04 9.45
N ASP A 296 -23.72 -0.36 8.68
CA ASP A 296 -25.16 -0.26 8.97
C ASP A 296 -25.89 -1.61 8.81
N ALA A 297 -25.30 -2.56 8.09
CA ALA A 297 -25.78 -3.95 8.00
C ALA A 297 -25.32 -4.83 9.19
N GLY A 298 -24.60 -4.26 10.15
CA GLY A 298 -24.08 -4.95 11.33
C GLY A 298 -22.82 -5.79 11.10
N LYS A 299 -22.27 -5.78 9.88
CA LYS A 299 -21.04 -6.50 9.51
C LYS A 299 -19.79 -5.71 9.89
N LYS A 300 -18.75 -6.41 10.33
CA LYS A 300 -17.44 -5.86 10.64
C LYS A 300 -16.70 -5.49 9.34
N VAL A 301 -16.22 -4.25 9.29
CA VAL A 301 -15.37 -3.74 8.20
C VAL A 301 -13.97 -3.49 8.72
N HIS A 302 -13.02 -4.25 8.20
CA HIS A 302 -11.60 -4.12 8.50
C HIS A 302 -11.00 -2.96 7.70
N GLN A 303 -10.26 -2.09 8.37
CA GLN A 303 -9.65 -0.91 7.76
C GLN A 303 -8.17 -0.92 8.09
N MET A 304 -7.32 -0.89 7.06
CA MET A 304 -5.89 -1.16 7.17
C MET A 304 -5.09 -0.06 6.47
N LEU A 305 -4.21 0.58 7.24
CA LEU A 305 -3.15 1.44 6.76
C LEU A 305 -1.84 0.65 6.72
N PHE A 306 -1.16 0.72 5.60
CA PHE A 306 0.22 0.28 5.50
C PHE A 306 1.00 1.16 4.51
N ASP A 307 1.89 1.97 5.06
CA ASP A 307 2.71 2.88 4.29
C ASP A 307 4.16 2.89 4.83
N ALA A 308 5.04 2.23 4.08
CA ALA A 308 6.44 2.09 4.41
C ALA A 308 7.33 3.23 3.89
N GLN A 309 6.77 4.30 3.32
CA GLN A 309 7.56 5.29 2.57
C GLN A 309 8.66 5.99 3.38
N SER A 310 8.53 6.09 4.71
CA SER A 310 9.55 6.68 5.58
C SER A 310 10.55 5.67 6.16
N MET A 311 10.30 4.37 5.99
CA MET A 311 11.19 3.30 6.47
C MET A 311 12.50 3.28 5.65
N GLY A 312 13.57 2.69 6.21
CA GLY A 312 14.85 2.63 5.50
C GLY A 312 15.59 3.96 5.32
N GLY A 313 15.37 4.93 6.22
CA GLY A 313 16.13 6.19 6.26
C GLY A 313 15.39 7.45 5.79
N GLY A 314 14.06 7.37 5.64
CA GLY A 314 13.21 8.52 5.31
C GLY A 314 13.25 8.94 3.85
N HIS A 315 12.47 9.98 3.53
CA HIS A 315 12.11 10.36 2.15
C HIS A 315 13.29 10.79 1.25
N ARG A 316 14.37 11.34 1.81
CA ARG A 316 15.48 11.94 1.04
C ARG A 316 16.80 11.19 1.15
N ASN A 317 17.08 10.67 2.34
CA ASN A 317 18.35 10.03 2.64
C ASN A 317 18.24 8.50 2.66
N GLY A 318 17.01 7.97 2.64
CA GLY A 318 16.74 6.54 2.71
C GLY A 318 16.67 5.85 1.35
N ASN A 319 16.36 4.56 1.44
CA ASN A 319 16.20 3.65 0.31
C ASN A 319 14.76 3.55 -0.22
N GLY A 320 13.81 4.27 0.39
CA GLY A 320 12.43 4.37 -0.08
C GLY A 320 11.42 3.44 0.60
N GLY A 321 11.83 2.67 1.61
CA GLY A 321 10.91 1.87 2.42
C GLY A 321 11.34 0.44 2.70
N ASP A 322 12.64 0.14 2.61
CA ASP A 322 13.25 -1.17 2.93
C ASP A 322 12.64 -2.38 2.21
N GLY A 323 11.95 -2.18 1.09
CA GLY A 323 11.28 -3.22 0.32
C GLY A 323 10.08 -3.85 1.03
N TRP A 324 9.49 -3.21 2.05
CA TRP A 324 8.38 -3.81 2.78
C TRP A 324 7.10 -3.94 1.93
N LEU A 325 6.43 -5.08 2.05
CA LEU A 325 5.10 -5.36 1.49
C LEU A 325 4.27 -6.17 2.50
N ARG A 326 2.95 -6.22 2.30
CA ARG A 326 2.07 -7.10 3.08
C ARG A 326 1.55 -8.26 2.22
N ILE A 327 1.60 -9.45 2.81
CA ILE A 327 0.98 -10.67 2.29
C ILE A 327 -0.32 -10.86 3.07
N LEU A 328 -1.45 -10.78 2.39
CA LEU A 328 -2.77 -11.10 2.94
C LEU A 328 -3.17 -12.47 2.43
N GLU A 329 -3.08 -13.48 3.29
CA GLU A 329 -3.44 -14.86 3.00
C GLU A 329 -4.89 -15.11 3.41
N PHE A 330 -5.76 -15.36 2.43
CA PHE A 330 -7.17 -15.66 2.63
C PHE A 330 -7.35 -17.19 2.73
N PHE A 331 -7.77 -17.63 3.91
CA PHE A 331 -7.97 -19.05 4.20
C PHE A 331 -9.18 -19.62 3.45
N PRO A 332 -9.24 -20.95 3.24
CA PRO A 332 -10.34 -21.60 2.52
C PRO A 332 -11.68 -21.56 3.25
N ASP A 333 -11.74 -21.13 4.51
CA ASP A 333 -12.97 -20.95 5.28
C ASP A 333 -13.79 -19.72 4.87
N ASN A 334 -13.26 -18.89 3.96
CA ASN A 334 -13.84 -17.62 3.50
C ASN A 334 -14.05 -16.56 4.60
N LYS A 335 -13.45 -16.75 5.77
CA LYS A 335 -13.59 -15.86 6.95
C LYS A 335 -12.25 -15.30 7.39
N THR A 336 -11.25 -16.16 7.47
CA THR A 336 -9.96 -15.83 8.08
C THR A 336 -9.00 -15.25 7.05
N VAL A 337 -8.36 -14.14 7.39
CA VAL A 337 -7.23 -13.59 6.64
C VAL A 337 -6.05 -13.39 7.57
N LYS A 338 -4.94 -14.06 7.26
CA LYS A 338 -3.66 -13.87 7.95
C LYS A 338 -2.87 -12.79 7.22
N VAL A 339 -2.48 -11.76 7.95
CA VAL A 339 -1.68 -10.63 7.44
C VAL A 339 -0.26 -10.79 7.95
N LYS A 340 0.73 -10.76 7.05
CA LYS A 340 2.16 -10.83 7.36
C LYS A 340 2.91 -9.74 6.60
N THR A 341 3.88 -9.09 7.25
CA THR A 341 4.70 -8.04 6.63
C THR A 341 6.10 -8.55 6.34
N PHE A 342 6.53 -8.45 5.08
CA PHE A 342 7.73 -9.07 4.56
C PHE A 342 8.55 -8.10 3.71
N SER A 343 9.87 -8.22 3.72
CA SER A 343 10.78 -7.47 2.85
C SER A 343 11.56 -8.40 1.92
N PRO A 344 11.26 -8.41 0.60
CA PRO A 344 12.10 -9.08 -0.39
C PRO A 344 13.53 -8.51 -0.42
N PHE A 345 13.71 -7.24 -0.09
CA PHE A 345 15.02 -6.59 -0.05
C PHE A 345 15.93 -7.22 1.02
N PHE A 346 15.44 -7.38 2.24
CA PHE A 346 16.21 -8.06 3.29
C PHE A 346 16.34 -9.56 3.02
N ALA A 347 15.31 -10.19 2.45
CA ALA A 347 15.35 -11.62 2.12
C ALA A 347 16.35 -11.99 1.01
N ALA A 348 16.77 -11.04 0.18
CA ALA A 348 17.63 -11.32 -0.98
C ALA A 348 19.05 -11.76 -0.62
N SER A 349 19.52 -11.51 0.60
CA SER A 349 20.86 -11.89 1.06
C SER A 349 20.82 -12.74 2.33
N PRO A 350 21.59 -13.84 2.41
CA PRO A 350 21.75 -14.62 3.65
C PRO A 350 22.24 -13.81 4.85
N THR A 351 22.91 -12.67 4.63
CA THR A 351 23.40 -11.79 5.69
C THR A 351 22.34 -10.84 6.24
N THR A 352 21.20 -10.69 5.56
CA THR A 352 20.11 -9.78 5.94
C THR A 352 18.76 -10.46 6.09
N GLN A 353 18.59 -11.70 5.60
CA GLN A 353 17.31 -12.42 5.55
C GLN A 353 16.65 -12.59 6.93
N GLN A 354 17.42 -12.60 8.00
CA GLN A 354 16.93 -12.62 9.37
C GLN A 354 16.14 -11.36 9.78
N PHE A 355 16.20 -10.29 8.98
CA PHE A 355 15.40 -9.07 9.13
C PHE A 355 14.23 -8.99 8.15
N ALA A 356 13.96 -10.05 7.37
CA ALA A 356 12.95 -10.01 6.32
C ALA A 356 11.50 -10.03 6.82
N TRP A 357 11.27 -10.29 8.11
CA TRP A 357 9.95 -10.36 8.73
C TRP A 357 9.79 -9.29 9.82
N LYS A 358 8.62 -8.65 9.84
CA LYS A 358 8.13 -7.91 11.00
C LYS A 358 7.07 -8.77 11.68
N THR A 359 7.33 -9.17 12.92
CA THR A 359 6.51 -10.13 13.68
C THR A 359 5.77 -9.49 14.87
N ASP A 360 5.88 -8.17 15.04
CA ASP A 360 5.10 -7.47 16.05
C ASP A 360 3.60 -7.44 15.68
N SER A 361 2.75 -7.13 16.65
CA SER A 361 1.29 -7.22 16.51
C SER A 361 0.69 -6.29 15.44
N ARG A 362 1.43 -5.27 14.97
CA ARG A 362 1.00 -4.41 13.85
C ARG A 362 1.30 -5.02 12.49
N ASN A 363 2.15 -6.05 12.44
CA ASN A 363 2.75 -6.55 11.21
C ASN A 363 2.49 -8.04 10.97
N GLU A 364 2.11 -8.79 12.01
CA GLU A 364 1.59 -10.15 11.91
C GLU A 364 0.32 -10.32 12.75
N PHE A 365 -0.83 -10.51 12.10
CA PHE A 365 -2.13 -10.63 12.78
C PHE A 365 -3.17 -11.35 11.90
N ILE A 366 -4.30 -11.70 12.53
CA ILE A 366 -5.45 -12.31 11.85
C ILE A 366 -6.61 -11.32 11.87
N ILE A 367 -7.34 -11.25 10.76
CA ILE A 367 -8.66 -10.64 10.69
C ILE A 367 -9.70 -11.70 10.32
N GLU A 368 -10.93 -11.50 10.78
CA GLU A 368 -12.04 -12.43 10.56
C GLU A 368 -13.27 -11.68 10.05
N PHE A 369 -13.64 -11.96 8.81
CA PHE A 369 -14.93 -11.58 8.24
C PHE A 369 -16.07 -12.35 8.91
N ASP A 370 -17.27 -11.75 8.93
CA ASP A 370 -18.45 -12.34 9.58
C ASP A 370 -19.05 -13.54 8.82
#